data_AF-H1VTP9-F1
#
_entry.id   AF-H1VTP9-F1
#
_cell.length_a   1.000
_cell.length_b   1.000
_cell.length_c   1.000
_cell.angle_alpha   90.00
_cell.angle_beta   90.00
_cell.angle_gamma   90.00
#
_symmetry.space_group_name_H-M   'P 1'
#
loop_
_entity.id
_entity.type
_entity.pdbx_description
1 polymer ?
#
loop_
_entity_poly.entity_id
_entity_poly.type
_entity_poly.pdbx_seq_one_letter_code
_entity_poly.pdbx_strand_id
1 'polypeptide(L)' 'MGRLRAITPGGGGYGNEGDVMEPDFGQAFFGSNYARLYALKKKIDPWGVFYAPTAVGSEDWYIARQEDWLTLQTDRLCRK' A
#
# COMPACT_ATOMS: atom_id res chain seq x y z
N MET A 1 3.27 5.50 11.02
CA MET A 1 2.33 6.56 11.55
C MET A 1 1.84 6.40 13.01
N GLY A 2 2.41 5.55 13.87
CA GLY A 2 1.78 5.20 15.17
C GLY A 2 1.45 6.39 16.11
N ARG A 3 2.39 7.33 16.32
CA ARG A 3 2.15 8.49 17.19
C ARG A 3 1.11 9.47 16.64
N LEU A 4 1.11 9.69 15.32
CA LEU A 4 0.15 10.58 14.66
C LEU A 4 -1.26 10.00 14.73
N ARG A 5 -1.43 8.70 14.47
CA ARG A 5 -2.71 8.00 14.61
C ARG A 5 -3.35 8.15 15.99
N ALA A 6 -2.53 8.07 17.05
CA ALA A 6 -3.02 8.17 18.42
C ALA A 6 -3.63 9.55 18.74
N ILE A 7 -3.13 10.63 18.12
CA ILE A 7 -3.61 12.00 18.35
C ILE A 7 -4.64 12.46 17.31
N THR A 8 -4.84 11.71 16.23
CA THR A 8 -5.85 11.96 15.19
C THR A 8 -6.74 10.73 14.95
N PRO A 9 -7.49 10.26 15.96
CA PRO A 9 -8.36 9.09 15.80
C PRO A 9 -9.41 9.34 14.71
N GLY A 10 -9.63 8.34 13.85
CA GLY A 10 -10.51 8.45 12.69
C GLY A 10 -9.94 9.25 11.50
N GLY A 11 -8.76 9.85 11.65
CA GLY A 11 -8.03 10.49 10.57
C GLY A 11 -7.43 9.49 9.56
N GLY A 12 -6.94 10.02 8.45
CA GLY A 12 -6.19 9.29 7.44
C GLY A 12 -4.83 9.94 7.16
N GLY A 13 -4.16 9.46 6.12
CA GLY A 13 -2.93 10.04 5.58
C GLY A 13 -3.11 10.42 4.11
N TYR A 14 -2.40 11.45 3.68
CA TYR A 14 -2.39 11.82 2.27
C TYR A 14 -1.32 10.99 1.53
N GLY A 15 -1.73 10.03 0.72
CA GLY A 15 -0.84 9.03 0.11
C GLY A 15 0.29 9.62 -0.75
N ASN A 16 0.09 10.76 -1.41
CA ASN A 16 1.13 11.39 -2.23
C ASN A 16 2.29 11.98 -1.40
N GLU A 17 2.08 12.21 -0.11
CA GLU A 17 3.08 12.68 0.86
C GLU A 17 3.21 11.68 2.02
N GLY A 18 2.78 10.43 1.79
CA GLY A 18 2.64 9.39 2.79
C GLY A 18 3.91 8.59 3.01
N ASP A 19 3.91 7.83 4.10
CA ASP A 19 4.95 6.85 4.40
C ASP A 19 4.79 5.61 3.51
N VAL A 20 5.80 5.32 2.69
CA VAL A 20 5.83 4.15 1.80
C VAL A 20 5.84 2.82 2.58
N MET A 21 6.19 2.88 3.87
CA MET A 21 6.22 1.73 4.78
C MET A 21 5.00 1.64 5.67
N GLU A 22 3.93 2.40 5.39
CA GLU A 22 2.71 2.35 6.19
C GLU A 22 2.07 0.94 6.11
N PRO A 23 2.13 0.13 7.19
CA PRO A 23 1.65 -1.26 7.16
C PRO A 23 0.14 -1.37 6.88
N ASP A 24 -0.63 -0.33 7.17
CA ASP A 24 -2.07 -0.26 6.93
C ASP A 24 -2.41 0.82 5.90
N PHE A 25 -1.65 0.87 4.80
CA PHE A 25 -1.79 1.90 3.76
C PHE A 25 -3.19 1.92 3.13
N GLY A 26 -3.86 0.76 3.05
CA GLY A 26 -5.21 0.64 2.52
C GLY A 26 -6.19 1.52 3.29
N GLN A 27 -6.24 1.33 4.61
CA GLN A 27 -7.05 2.18 5.50
C GLN A 27 -6.50 3.60 5.60
N ALA A 28 -5.18 3.77 5.67
CA ALA A 28 -4.57 5.09 5.88
C ALA A 28 -4.84 6.04 4.70
N PHE A 29 -4.66 5.58 3.46
CA PHE A 29 -4.68 6.44 2.27
C PHE A 29 -6.00 6.40 1.51
N PHE A 30 -6.75 5.30 1.61
CA PHE A 30 -8.00 5.12 0.87
C PHE A 30 -9.22 4.93 1.77
N GLY A 31 -9.01 4.56 3.04
CA GLY A 31 -10.06 4.38 4.04
C GLY A 31 -11.13 3.39 3.59
N SER A 32 -12.39 3.76 3.84
CA SER A 32 -13.56 2.94 3.49
C SER A 32 -13.70 2.66 1.98
N ASN A 33 -13.00 3.39 1.12
CA ASN A 33 -13.03 3.15 -0.33
C ASN A 33 -12.15 1.98 -0.76
N TYR A 34 -11.25 1.49 0.09
CA TYR A 34 -10.22 0.53 -0.30
C TYR A 34 -10.79 -0.74 -0.94
N ALA A 35 -11.81 -1.35 -0.31
CA ALA A 35 -12.43 -2.57 -0.82
C ALA A 35 -13.00 -2.40 -2.24
N ARG A 36 -13.65 -1.26 -2.51
CA ARG A 36 -14.20 -0.94 -3.84
C ARG A 36 -13.09 -0.71 -4.86
N LEU A 37 -12.04 0.01 -4.49
CA LEU A 37 -10.90 0.28 -5.37
C LEU A 37 -10.13 -1.00 -5.70
N TYR A 38 -9.93 -1.88 -4.72
CA TYR A 38 -9.28 -3.18 -4.93
C TYR A 38 -10.07 -4.05 -5.90
N ALA A 39 -11.40 -4.14 -5.74
CA ALA A 39 -12.25 -4.86 -6.69
C ALA A 39 -12.15 -4.27 -8.11
N LEU A 40 -12.11 -2.94 -8.24
CA LEU A 40 -11.92 -2.28 -9.53
C LEU A 40 -10.53 -2.56 -10.13
N LYS A 41 -9.48 -2.52 -9.31
CA LYS A 41 -8.11 -2.86 -9.72
C LYS A 41 -8.03 -4.27 -10.28
N LYS A 42 -8.62 -5.26 -9.61
CA LYS A 42 -8.68 -6.65 -10.11
C LYS A 42 -9.46 -6.78 -11.41
N LYS A 43 -10.49 -5.96 -11.62
CA LYS A 43 -11.28 -5.96 -12.87
C LYS A 43 -10.52 -5.32 -14.03
N ILE A 44 -9.83 -4.22 -13.80
CA ILE A 44 -9.14 -3.43 -14.84
C ILE A 44 -7.75 -3.99 -15.15
N ASP A 45 -7.02 -4.43 -14.13
CA ASP A 45 -5.67 -4.97 -14.23
C ASP A 45 -5.59 -6.35 -13.54
N PRO A 46 -6.24 -7.38 -14.12
CA PRO A 46 -6.33 -8.71 -13.52
C PRO A 46 -4.97 -9.41 -13.42
N TRP A 47 -3.98 -8.99 -14.21
CA TRP A 47 -2.62 -9.53 -14.16
C TRP A 47 -1.68 -8.70 -13.28
N GLY A 48 -2.16 -7.60 -12.67
CA GLY A 48 -1.35 -6.76 -11.79
C GLY A 48 -0.10 -6.20 -12.49
N VAL A 49 -0.22 -5.82 -13.76
CA VAL A 49 0.88 -5.26 -14.55
C VAL A 49 1.34 -3.92 -13.97
N PHE A 50 0.40 -3.12 -13.46
CA PHE A 50 0.70 -1.80 -12.91
C PHE A 50 0.91 -1.90 -11.40
N TYR A 51 2.17 -1.93 -10.98
CA TYR A 51 2.58 -1.93 -9.58
C TYR A 51 3.20 -0.58 -9.20
N ALA A 52 2.88 -0.12 -7.99
CA ALA A 52 3.65 0.89 -7.27
C ALA A 52 3.52 0.59 -5.76
N PRO A 53 4.53 0.93 -4.94
CA PRO A 53 4.40 0.83 -3.48
C PRO A 53 3.16 1.58 -2.99
N THR A 54 2.45 1.00 -2.02
CA THR A 54 1.23 1.53 -1.38
C THR A 54 0.07 1.87 -2.32
N ALA A 55 0.18 1.56 -3.62
CA ALA A 55 -0.95 1.60 -4.54
C ALA A 55 -1.95 0.48 -4.20
N VAL A 56 -3.21 0.67 -4.60
CA VAL A 56 -4.27 -0.33 -4.42
C VAL A 56 -3.86 -1.64 -5.07
N GLY A 57 -3.85 -2.73 -4.29
CA GLY A 57 -3.46 -4.06 -4.76
C GLY A 57 -1.95 -4.33 -4.72
N SER A 58 -1.13 -3.38 -4.26
CA SER A 58 0.32 -3.59 -4.12
C SER A 58 0.68 -4.65 -3.07
N GLU A 59 -0.23 -4.92 -2.13
CA GLU A 59 -0.08 -5.95 -1.10
C GLU A 59 -0.06 -7.38 -1.66
N ASP A 60 -0.50 -7.60 -2.90
CA ASP A 60 -0.42 -8.90 -3.59
C ASP A 60 1.02 -9.22 -4.06
N TRP A 61 1.94 -8.29 -3.90
CA TRP A 61 3.32 -8.38 -4.35
C TRP A 61 4.30 -8.10 -3.20
N TYR A 62 5.53 -8.54 -3.39
CA TYR A 62 6.65 -8.22 -2.50
C TYR A 62 7.95 -8.12 -3.29
N ILE A 63 8.91 -7.38 -2.76
CA ILE A 63 10.24 -7.25 -3.34
C ILE A 63 11.15 -8.29 -2.69
N ALA A 64 11.80 -9.13 -3.49
CA ALA A 64 12.66 -10.19 -2.99
C ALA A 64 13.85 -9.63 -2.19
N ARG A 65 14.28 -10.33 -1.14
CA ARG A 65 15.45 -9.94 -0.31
C ARG A 65 15.36 -8.52 0.28
N GLN A 66 14.15 -8.00 0.44
CA GLN A 66 13.92 -6.74 1.13
C GLN A 66 14.02 -6.94 2.65
N GLU A 67 14.66 -5.99 3.32
CA GLU A 67 14.71 -5.92 4.79
C GLU A 67 13.37 -5.43 5.36
N ASP A 68 12.96 -5.96 6.51
CA ASP A 68 11.66 -5.62 7.11
C ASP A 68 11.56 -4.15 7.59
N TRP A 69 12.70 -3.50 7.80
CA TRP A 69 12.78 -2.13 8.33
C TRP A 69 12.93 -1.06 7.26
N LEU A 70 13.07 -1.43 5.97
CA LEU A 70 13.25 -0.48 4.87
C LEU A 70 12.73 -1.02 3.53
N THR A 71 11.80 -0.29 2.93
CA THR A 71 11.31 -0.59 1.59
C THR A 71 12.33 -0.11 0.56
N LEU A 72 12.98 -1.06 -0.09
CA LEU A 72 13.96 -0.84 -1.15
C LEU A 72 13.37 -1.35 -2.47
N GLN A 73 13.28 -0.48 -3.47
CA GLN A 73 12.73 -0.81 -4.79
C GLN A 73 13.80 -1.33 -5.76
N THR A 74 14.73 -2.13 -5.26
CA THR A 74 15.98 -2.47 -5.97
C THR A 74 16.08 -3.92 -6.42
N ASP A 75 15.19 -4.79 -5.95
CA ASP A 75 15.22 -6.23 -6.27
C ASP A 75 13.99 -6.66 -7.09
N ARG A 76 13.92 -7.94 -7.40
CA ARG A 76 12.85 -8.57 -8.16
C ARG A 76 11.52 -8.43 -7.43
N LEU A 77 10.54 -7.88 -8.14
CA LEU A 77 9.14 -7.92 -7.74
C LEU A 77 8.55 -9.32 -7.96
N CYS A 78 7.99 -9.90 -6.91
CA CYS A 78 7.41 -11.24 -6.87
C CYS A 78 5.94 -11.16 -6.41
N ARG A 79 5.09 -12.09 -6.89
CA ARG A 79 3.73 -12.25 -6.35
C ARG A 79 3.78 -13.03 -5.04
N LYS A 80 2.93 -12.65 -4.09
CA LYS A 80 2.65 -13.45 -2.89
C LYS A 80 1.83 -14.68 -3.20
#